data_AF-A0A0D8ZN83-F1
#
_entry.id   AF-A0A0D8ZN83-F1
#
_cell.length_a   1.000
_cell.length_b   1.000
_cell.length_c   1.000
_cell.angle_alpha   90.00
_cell.angle_beta   90.00
_cell.angle_gamma   90.00
#
_symmetry.space_group_name_H-M   'P 1'
#
loop_
_entity.id
_entity.type
_entity.pdbx_description
1 polymer ?
#
loop_
_entity_poly.entity_id
_entity_poly.type
_entity_poly.pdbx_seq_one_letter_code
_entity_poly.pdbx_strand_id
1 'polypeptide(L)' 'MITELQFVALTDAVRSLAQLRYCLYNIYVEGEYLYLEAKSCDNEQQKCIFIFDGEGNLL' A
#
# COMPACT_ATOMS: atom_id res chain seq x y z
N MET A 1 -14.16 2.37 -5.41
CA MET A 1 -14.11 0.90 -5.23
C MET A 1 -12.75 0.45 -5.71
N ILE A 2 -12.08 -0.48 -5.03
CA ILE A 2 -10.78 -1.00 -5.46
C ILE A 2 -10.98 -1.85 -6.73
N THR A 3 -10.20 -1.59 -7.80
CA THR A 3 -10.24 -2.39 -9.02
C THR A 3 -9.50 -3.72 -8.84
N GLU A 4 -9.71 -4.70 -9.73
CA GLU A 4 -8.97 -5.98 -9.67
C GLU A 4 -7.45 -5.77 -9.79
N LEU A 5 -7.02 -4.86 -10.66
CA LEU A 5 -5.60 -4.54 -10.85
C LEU A 5 -5.00 -3.89 -9.61
N GLN A 6 -5.70 -2.93 -9.00
CA GLN A 6 -5.31 -2.34 -7.73
C GLN A 6 -5.24 -3.37 -6.60
N PHE A 7 -6.17 -4.33 -6.57
CA PHE A 7 -6.15 -5.40 -5.59
C PHE A 7 -4.91 -6.30 -5.75
N VAL A 8 -4.55 -6.68 -6.97
CA VAL A 8 -3.32 -7.45 -7.23
C VAL A 8 -2.09 -6.67 -6.75
N ALA A 9 -1.94 -5.41 -7.16
CA ALA A 9 -0.83 -4.55 -6.74
C ALA A 9 -0.75 -4.41 -5.21
N LEU A 10 -1.89 -4.25 -4.55
CA LEU A 10 -2.00 -4.23 -3.09
C LEU A 10 -1.48 -5.53 -2.46
N THR A 11 -1.90 -6.70 -2.97
CA THR A 11 -1.45 -7.98 -2.41
C THR A 11 0.06 -8.18 -2.54
N ASP A 12 0.66 -7.75 -3.66
CA ASP A 12 2.10 -7.80 -3.87
C ASP A 12 2.86 -6.83 -2.93
N ALA A 13 2.32 -5.62 -2.73
CA ALA A 13 2.87 -4.65 -1.80
C ALA A 13 2.82 -5.16 -0.36
N VAL A 14 1.68 -5.71 0.09
CA VAL A 14 1.53 -6.27 1.44
C VAL A 14 2.52 -7.41 1.68
N ARG A 15 2.69 -8.32 0.71
CA ARG A 15 3.69 -9.40 0.82
C ARG A 15 5.10 -8.86 0.98
N SER A 16 5.46 -7.84 0.22
CA SER A 16 6.80 -7.22 0.26
C SER A 16 7.05 -6.48 1.57
N LEU A 17 6.05 -5.72 2.05
CA LEU A 17 6.12 -5.00 3.33
C LEU A 17 6.30 -5.94 4.51
N ALA A 18 5.63 -7.11 4.50
CA ALA A 18 5.80 -8.12 5.55
C ALA A 18 7.25 -8.63 5.64
N GLN A 19 7.94 -8.81 4.50
CA GLN A 19 9.35 -9.23 4.47
C GLN A 19 10.29 -8.14 4.99
N LEU A 20 9.94 -6.87 4.77
CA LEU A 20 10.69 -5.70 5.23
C LEU A 20 10.34 -5.29 6.67
N ARG A 21 9.48 -6.04 7.37
CA ARG A 21 9.01 -5.72 8.73
C ARG A 21 8.30 -4.36 8.79
N TYR A 22 7.46 -4.09 7.81
CA TYR A 22 6.53 -2.96 7.82
C TYR A 22 5.12 -3.42 8.20
N CYS A 23 4.52 -2.65 9.09
CA CYS A 23 3.19 -2.83 9.64
C CYS A 23 2.22 -1.87 8.90
N LEU A 24 1.22 -2.44 8.23
CA LEU A 24 0.18 -1.68 7.54
C LEU A 24 -0.80 -1.09 8.57
N TYR A 25 -1.15 0.19 8.43
CA TYR A 25 -2.09 0.83 9.37
C TYR A 25 -3.24 1.60 8.71
N ASN A 26 -3.19 1.85 7.40
CA ASN A 26 -4.31 2.45 6.68
C ASN A 26 -4.39 1.95 5.22
N ILE A 27 -5.60 1.71 4.73
CA ILE A 27 -5.90 1.43 3.32
C ILE A 27 -7.17 2.19 2.97
N TYR A 28 -7.11 3.05 1.95
CA TYR A 28 -8.28 3.82 1.53
C TYR A 28 -8.22 4.15 0.04
N VAL A 29 -9.38 4.49 -0.52
CA VAL A 29 -9.52 4.91 -1.91
C VAL A 29 -9.99 6.35 -1.94
N GLU A 30 -9.31 7.19 -2.72
CA GLU A 30 -9.72 8.57 -2.96
C GLU A 30 -9.67 8.86 -4.46
N GLY A 31 -10.83 9.15 -5.05
CA GLY A 31 -10.98 9.20 -6.50
C GLY A 31 -10.69 7.84 -7.15
N GLU A 32 -9.75 7.83 -8.10
CA GLU A 32 -9.31 6.62 -8.81
C GLU A 32 -8.09 5.96 -8.16
N TYR A 33 -7.56 6.52 -7.08
CA TYR A 33 -6.30 6.08 -6.47
C TYR A 33 -6.54 5.22 -5.23
N LEU A 34 -5.74 4.17 -5.09
CA LEU A 34 -5.64 3.35 -3.88
C LEU A 34 -4.40 3.78 -3.09
N TYR A 35 -4.61 4.11 -1.82
CA TYR A 35 -3.57 4.51 -0.88
C TYR A 35 -3.30 3.40 0.13
N LEU A 36 -2.02 3.16 0.37
CA LEU A 36 -1.52 2.19 1.33
C LEU A 36 -0.52 2.87 2.26
N GLU A 37 -0.86 3.00 3.54
CA GLU A 37 0.06 3.55 4.53
C GLU A 37 0.64 2.45 5.42
N ALA A 38 1.97 2.45 5.52
CA ALA A 38 2.73 1.50 6.32
C ALA A 38 3.77 2.21 7.19
N LYS A 39 4.05 1.64 8.36
CA LYS A 39 5.12 2.09 9.27
C LYS A 39 6.11 0.95 9.51
N SER A 40 7.40 1.26 9.65
CA SER A 40 8.37 0.24 10.05
C SER A 40 8.05 -0.24 11.47
N CYS A 41 8.06 -1.55 11.68
CA CYS A 41 7.88 -2.14 13.00
C CYS A 41 9.18 -2.00 13.84
N ASP A 42 10.32 -1.67 13.23
CA ASP A 42 11.60 -1.46 13.90
C ASP A 42 11.84 0.03 14.28
N ASN A 43 11.22 0.96 13.55
CA ASN A 43 11.21 2.39 13.87
C ASN A 43 9.89 3.05 13.41
N GLU A 44 8.99 3.34 14.36
CA GLU A 44 7.66 3.89 14.03
C GLU A 44 7.69 5.31 13.42
N GLN A 45 8.83 6.01 13.47
CA GLN A 45 9.00 7.29 12.78
C GLN A 45 9.18 7.11 11.26
N GLN A 46 9.60 5.92 10.82
CA GLN A 46 9.75 5.60 9.40
C GLN A 46 8.40 5.15 8.83
N LYS A 47 7.80 6.02 8.01
CA LYS A 47 6.49 5.80 7.38
C LYS A 47 6.64 5.84 5.87
N CYS A 48 5.84 5.04 5.18
CA CYS A 48 5.78 4.97 3.74
C CYS A 48 4.31 5.05 3.30
N ILE A 49 4.07 5.76 2.20
CA ILE A 49 2.80 5.78 1.50
C ILE A 49 3.03 5.24 0.09
N PHE A 50 2.19 4.28 -0.32
CA PHE A 50 2.17 3.77 -1.68
C PHE A 50 0.84 4.19 -2.30
N ILE A 51 0.91 4.69 -3.53
CA ILE A 51 -0.24 5.19 -4.27
C ILE A 51 -0.33 4.39 -5.56
N PHE A 52 -1.45 3.73 -5.78
CA PHE A 52 -1.71 2.97 -6.99
C PHE A 52 -2.79 3.66 -7.81
N ASP A 53 -2.56 3.83 -9.11
CA ASP A 53 -3.59 4.30 -10.05
C ASP A 53 -4.66 3.23 -10.30
N GLY A 54 -5.66 3.52 -11.14
CA GLY A 54 -6.75 2.58 -11.47
C GLY A 54 -6.29 1.29 -12.16
N GLU A 55 -5.11 1.32 -12.78
CA GLU A 55 -4.47 0.21 -13.50
C GLU A 55 -3.49 -0.58 -12.61
N GLY A 56 -3.35 -0.19 -11.33
CA GLY A 56 -2.47 -0.86 -10.36
C GLY A 56 -1.00 -0.47 -10.49
N ASN A 57 -0.66 0.57 -11.24
CA ASN A 57 0.72 1.06 -11.30
C ASN A 57 1.05 1.87 -10.05
N LEU A 58 2.25 1.68 -9.52
CA LEU A 58 2.78 2.50 -8.43
C LEU A 58 3.23 3.86 -8.98
N LEU A 59 2.81 4.94 -8.31
CA LEU A 59 3.16 6.33 -8.63
C LEU A 59 4.36 6.85 -7.82
#